data_AF-A0A2H3AUD3-F1
#
_entry.id   AF-A0A2H3AUD3-F1
#
_cell.length_a   1.000
_cell.length_b   1.000
_cell.length_c   1.000
_cell.angle_alpha   90.00
_cell.angle_beta   90.00
_cell.angle_gamma   90.00
#
_symmetry.space_group_name_H-M   'P 1'
#
loop_
_entity.id
_entity.type
_entity.pdbx_description
1 polymer ?
#
loop_
_entity_poly.entity_id
_entity_poly.type
_entity_poly.pdbx_seq_one_letter_code
_entity_poly.pdbx_strand_id
1 'polypeptide(L)' 'MTTYPASVYWGIDESITHVTSTAILSSTAGIVNTGSTLVYNASNAFTKYMSATGETLTGLLCITQPSTPSFSISPSRSLV' A
#
# COMPACT_ATOMS: atom_id res chain seq x y z
N MET A 1 13.27 -5.33 15.92
CA MET A 1 12.13 -6.10 16.46
C MET A 1 11.06 -5.09 16.81
N THR A 2 9.80 -5.38 16.47
CA THR A 2 8.67 -4.49 16.74
C THR A 2 8.21 -4.54 18.18
N THR A 3 7.31 -3.63 18.54
CA THR A 3 6.62 -3.60 19.84
C THR A 3 5.37 -4.49 19.87
N TYR A 4 5.00 -4.94 21.06
CA TYR A 4 3.74 -5.65 21.29
C TYR A 4 2.54 -4.75 20.92
N PRO A 5 1.48 -5.27 20.27
CA PRO A 5 1.22 -6.68 19.97
C PRO A 5 1.81 -7.19 18.65
N ALA A 6 2.35 -6.33 17.78
CA ALA A 6 2.91 -6.77 16.50
C ALA A 6 4.07 -7.76 16.65
N SER A 7 4.80 -7.68 17.76
CA SER A 7 5.96 -8.54 18.05
C SER A 7 5.66 -10.04 18.20
N VAL A 8 4.38 -10.43 18.39
CA VAL A 8 4.00 -11.86 18.42
C VAL A 8 3.61 -12.41 17.03
N TYR A 9 3.67 -11.58 16.00
CA TYR A 9 3.38 -11.92 14.60
C TYR A 9 4.60 -11.62 13.72
N TRP A 10 4.42 -11.65 12.39
CA TRP A 10 5.38 -11.12 11.42
C TRP A 10 5.37 -9.58 11.45
N GLY A 11 5.87 -9.02 12.55
CA GLY A 11 5.84 -7.59 12.82
C GLY A 11 6.90 -6.80 12.08
N ILE A 12 6.54 -5.61 11.60
CA ILE A 12 7.46 -4.59 11.07
C ILE A 12 7.19 -3.22 11.70
N ASP A 13 8.18 -2.33 11.69
CA ASP A 13 7.95 -0.92 11.93
C ASP A 13 7.75 -0.26 10.55
N GLU A 14 6.58 0.30 10.31
CA GLU A 14 6.23 0.93 9.04
C GLU A 14 5.85 2.40 9.17
N SER A 15 6.03 3.13 8.09
CA SER A 15 5.42 4.44 7.88
C SER A 15 4.75 4.45 6.50
N ILE A 16 3.71 5.27 6.35
CA ILE A 16 2.92 5.33 5.11
C ILE A 16 2.85 6.78 4.66
N THR A 17 3.25 7.02 3.41
CA THR A 17 3.10 8.29 2.70
C THR A 17 2.25 8.05 1.46
N HIS A 18 1.24 8.88 1.25
CA HIS A 18 0.46 8.88 0.03
C HIS A 18 1.11 9.79 -1.02
N VAL A 19 1.29 9.24 -2.23
CA VAL A 19 2.05 9.83 -3.33
C VAL A 19 3.46 10.21 -2.86
N THR A 20 3.82 11.49 -2.84
CA THR A 20 5.18 11.95 -2.55
C THR A 20 5.30 12.77 -1.26
N SER A 21 4.20 13.29 -0.71
CA SER A 21 4.27 14.31 0.35
C SER A 21 3.26 14.15 1.47
N THR A 22 2.19 13.37 1.29
CA THR A 22 1.12 13.32 2.29
C THR A 22 1.37 12.20 3.30
N ALA A 23 1.90 12.55 4.47
CA ALA A 23 2.12 11.57 5.54
C ALA A 23 0.78 11.03 6.09
N ILE A 24 0.57 9.73 5.93
CA ILE A 24 -0.65 9.01 6.34
C ILE A 24 -0.47 8.40 7.72
N LEU A 25 0.63 7.68 7.93
CA LEU A 25 0.96 7.00 9.18
C LEU A 25 2.42 7.28 9.54
N SER A 26 2.63 7.90 10.71
CA SER A 26 3.97 8.01 11.31
C SER A 26 4.47 6.63 11.72
N SER A 27 5.81 6.47 11.79
CA SER A 27 6.43 5.19 12.17
C SER A 27 5.74 4.53 13.36
N THR A 28 5.21 3.34 13.16
CA THR A 28 4.54 2.53 14.19
C THR A 28 4.64 1.05 13.84
N ALA A 29 4.33 0.19 14.80
CA ALA A 29 4.41 -1.25 14.61
C ALA A 29 3.14 -1.81 13.97
N GLY A 30 3.30 -2.59 12.90
CA GLY A 30 2.23 -3.32 12.21
C GLY A 30 2.63 -4.77 11.91
N ILE A 31 1.78 -5.47 11.16
CA ILE A 31 1.97 -6.90 10.82
C ILE A 31 1.84 -7.15 9.33
N VAL A 32 2.61 -8.11 8.83
CA VAL A 32 2.40 -8.70 7.50
C VAL A 32 1.47 -9.91 7.64
N ASN A 33 0.28 -9.86 7.04
CA ASN A 33 -0.72 -10.93 7.11
C ASN A 33 -1.21 -11.36 5.72
N THR A 34 -0.79 -12.54 5.26
CA THR A 34 -1.21 -13.11 3.97
C THR A 34 -2.67 -13.58 3.95
N GLY A 35 -3.33 -13.68 5.12
CA GLY A 35 -4.74 -14.04 5.23
C GLY A 35 -5.72 -12.87 5.09
N SER A 36 -5.23 -11.63 4.93
CA SER A 36 -6.08 -10.45 4.71
C SER A 36 -6.25 -10.16 3.22
N THR A 37 -7.47 -9.85 2.80
CA THR A 37 -7.74 -9.33 1.44
C THR A 37 -7.36 -7.86 1.31
N LEU A 38 -7.60 -7.06 2.35
CA LEU A 38 -7.37 -5.62 2.37
C LEU A 38 -6.14 -5.26 3.21
N VAL A 39 -5.60 -4.06 2.96
CA VAL A 39 -4.62 -3.42 3.83
C VAL A 39 -5.37 -2.60 4.88
N TYR A 40 -5.31 -3.04 6.13
CA TYR A 40 -5.93 -2.33 7.25
C TYR A 40 -4.95 -1.31 7.81
N ASN A 41 -5.47 -0.12 8.12
CA ASN A 41 -4.70 0.96 8.72
C ASN A 41 -5.34 1.40 10.04
N ALA A 42 -4.56 2.01 10.94
CA ALA A 42 -5.11 2.65 12.13
C ALA A 42 -6.19 3.66 11.72
N SER A 43 -7.29 3.77 12.48
CA SER A 43 -8.48 4.51 12.05
C SER A 43 -8.17 5.97 11.69
N ASN A 44 -7.30 6.62 12.45
CA ASN A 44 -6.81 7.98 12.18
C ASN A 44 -6.07 8.09 10.84
N ALA A 45 -5.24 7.11 10.51
CA ALA A 45 -4.50 7.07 9.26
C ALA A 45 -5.40 6.71 8.08
N PHE A 46 -6.39 5.84 8.28
CA PHE A 46 -7.44 5.59 7.28
C PHE A 46 -8.26 6.84 6.98
N THR A 47 -8.67 7.61 7.99
CA THR A 47 -9.35 8.90 7.80
C THR A 47 -8.48 9.90 7.04
N LYS A 48 -7.19 10.01 7.39
CA LYS A 48 -6.24 10.87 6.65
C LYS A 48 -6.10 10.45 5.19
N TYR A 49 -6.04 9.15 4.94
CA TYR A 49 -5.97 8.62 3.58
C TYR A 49 -7.20 8.99 2.77
N MET A 50 -8.40 8.80 3.31
CA MET A 50 -9.65 9.21 2.65
C MET A 50 -9.71 10.71 2.38
N SER A 51 -9.27 11.55 3.32
CA SER A 51 -9.17 12.99 3.09
C SER A 51 -8.15 13.35 2.01
N ALA A 52 -7.05 12.60 1.91
CA ALA A 52 -5.99 12.85 0.93
C ALA A 52 -6.40 12.44 -0.50
N THR A 53 -7.23 11.42 -0.65
CA THR A 53 -7.68 10.92 -1.96
C THR A 53 -9.01 11.52 -2.41
N GLY A 54 -9.83 12.04 -1.48
CA GLY A 54 -11.20 12.45 -1.76
C GLY A 54 -12.13 11.27 -2.07
N GLU A 55 -11.69 10.04 -1.77
CA GLU A 55 -12.46 8.84 -2.08
C GLU A 55 -13.55 8.58 -1.04
N THR A 56 -14.62 7.95 -1.51
CA THR A 56 -15.69 7.42 -0.67
C THR A 56 -15.55 5.90 -0.62
N LEU A 57 -15.74 5.29 0.56
CA LEU A 57 -15.77 3.83 0.68
C LEU A 57 -16.90 3.25 -0.17
N THR A 58 -16.54 2.66 -1.30
CA THR A 58 -17.45 1.92 -2.17
C THR A 58 -17.29 0.40 -2.00
N GLY A 59 -16.46 -0.04 -1.06
CA GLY A 59 -16.07 -1.44 -0.88
C GLY A 59 -14.72 -1.73 -1.51
N LEU A 60 -14.52 -2.95 -2.01
CA LEU A 60 -13.30 -3.32 -2.72
C LEU A 60 -13.22 -2.53 -4.03
N LEU A 61 -12.11 -1.78 -4.23
CA LEU A 61 -11.89 -1.01 -5.44
C LEU A 61 -11.98 -1.92 -6.67
N CYS A 62 -12.98 -1.66 -7.53
CA CYS A 62 -13.14 -2.34 -8.81
C CYS A 62 -12.60 -1.43 -9.92
N ILE A 63 -11.44 -1.78 -10.48
CA ILE A 63 -10.87 -1.07 -11.62
C ILE A 63 -11.44 -1.68 -12.90
N THR A 64 -12.32 -0.97 -13.59
CA THR A 64 -13.00 -1.45 -14.81
C THR A 64 -12.17 -1.36 -16.09
N GLN A 65 -11.02 -0.67 -16.07
CA GLN A 65 -10.04 -0.72 -17.16
C GLN A 65 -8.59 -0.74 -16.63
N PRO A 66 -7.77 -1.73 -17.02
CA PRO A 66 -6.34 -1.64 -16.76
C PRO A 66 -5.78 -0.47 -17.56
N SER A 67 -5.15 0.50 -16.89
CA SER A 67 -4.19 1.38 -17.56
C SER A 67 -3.08 0.46 -18.09
N THR A 68 -2.99 0.28 -19.40
CA THR A 68 -1.89 -0.48 -20.00
C THR A 68 -0.64 0.41 -20.00
N PRO A 69 0.36 0.24 -19.12
CA PRO A 69 1.66 0.82 -19.39
C PRO A 69 2.23 0.12 -20.62
N SER A 70 2.41 0.85 -21.72
CA SER A 70 3.13 0.33 -22.88
C SER A 70 4.61 0.20 -22.51
N PHE A 71 5.04 -0.99 -22.10
CA PHE A 71 6.45 -1.33 -22.01
C PHE A 71 6.94 -1.71 -23.41
N SER A 72 7.71 -0.83 -24.05
CA SER A 72 8.40 -1.16 -25.30
C SER A 72 9.56 -2.10 -25.00
N ILE A 73 9.41 -3.38 -25.32
CA ILE A 73 10.52 -4.33 -25.34
C ILE A 73 11.22 -4.17 -26.69
N SER A 74 12.41 -3.55 -26.71
CA SER A 74 13.27 -3.58 -27.90
C SER A 74 14.13 -4.85 -27.83
N PRO A 75 13.88 -5.89 -28.66
CA PRO A 75 14.74 -7.05 -28.69
C PRO A 75 16.11 -6.67 -29.27
N SER A 76 17.09 -6.42 -28.41
CA SER A 76 18.49 -6.32 -28.80
C SER A 76 19.10 -7.72 -28.77
N ARG A 77 19.04 -8.42 -29.89
CA ARG A 77 19.97 -9.54 -30.14
C ARG A 77 20.33 -9.57 -31.61
N SER A 78 21.45 -8.92 -31.94
CA SER A 78 22.14 -9.14 -33.21
C SER A 78 22.71 -10.55 -33.19
N LEU A 79 22.28 -11.39 -34.12
CA LEU A 79 22.95 -12.67 -34.37
C LEU A 79 24.28 -12.33 -35.03
N VAL A 80 25.38 -12.66 -34.34
CA VAL A 80 26.69 -12.88 -34.97
C VAL A 80 26.80 -14.38 -35.21
#